data_AF-A0A7X5DEZ7-F1
#
_entry.id   AF-A0A7X5DEZ7-F1
#
_cell.length_a   1.000
_cell.length_b   1.000
_cell.length_c   1.000
_cell.angle_alpha   90.00
_cell.angle_beta   90.00
_cell.angle_gamma   90.00
#
_symmetry.space_group_name_H-M   'P 1'
#
loop_
_entity.id
_entity.type
_entity.pdbx_description
1 polymer ?
#
loop_
_entity_poly.entity_id
_entity_poly.type
_entity_poly.pdbx_seq_one_letter_code
_entity_poly.pdbx_strand_id
1 'polypeptide(L)'
;VAATLLGHTQQIGYGPLVHSLCGVNLKKSDSFTDWSRRPLSDSQLEYAADDVVYLPKMYRIMRERLEAKGRLSWLDNDFAAMADPANYVSDASERFRRLKRVGQLNRRQLSAAREVACWRELTAQDRNVPRKWVLTDEQVVEACRRESRTIDELFMVRGVREKLCTRDARAVAAALVRGLDAPVEKWPELDKCLKSEPNVDAELDLMEAIVRLRAKENDIAMQTLASHGDLAKVARGYREGVDVLRGWRRAIVGEELLDLLAGRITLSLGPAGLVVTKMGS
;
A
#
# COMPACT_ATOMS: atom_id res chain seq x y z
N VAL A 1 6.13 -11.55 4.70
CA VAL A 1 4.85 -12.26 4.98
C VAL A 1 5.06 -13.45 5.93
N ALA A 2 5.86 -14.45 5.57
CA ALA A 2 6.11 -15.60 6.45
C ALA A 2 6.65 -15.21 7.86
N ALA A 3 7.67 -14.34 7.91
CA ALA A 3 8.27 -13.91 9.18
C ALA A 3 7.26 -13.24 10.13
N THR A 4 6.32 -12.44 9.62
CA THR A 4 5.32 -11.77 10.45
C THR A 4 4.32 -12.74 11.06
N LEU A 5 3.99 -13.85 10.38
CA LEU A 5 3.16 -14.92 10.94
C LEU A 5 3.88 -15.76 12.00
N LEU A 6 5.21 -15.67 12.05
CA LEU A 6 6.04 -16.33 13.05
C LEU A 6 6.30 -15.47 14.28
N GLY A 7 5.79 -14.23 14.34
CA GLY A 7 5.97 -13.31 15.46
C GLY A 7 7.12 -12.32 15.30
N HIS A 8 7.80 -12.30 14.15
CA HIS A 8 8.79 -11.24 13.87
C HIS A 8 8.10 -9.89 13.65
N THR A 9 8.85 -8.82 13.89
CA THR A 9 8.38 -7.44 13.69
C THR A 9 7.86 -7.23 12.26
N GLN A 10 6.82 -6.40 12.14
CA GLN A 10 6.29 -6.01 10.84
C GLN A 10 7.40 -5.30 10.05
N GLN A 11 7.60 -5.71 8.80
CA GLN A 11 8.67 -5.22 7.93
C GLN A 11 10.11 -5.50 8.43
N ILE A 12 10.34 -6.63 9.11
CA ILE A 12 11.71 -7.08 9.41
C ILE A 12 12.56 -7.12 8.13
N GLY A 13 13.71 -6.45 8.17
CA GLY A 13 14.68 -6.45 7.06
C GLY A 13 15.37 -7.81 6.90
N TYR A 14 15.91 -8.07 5.70
CA TYR A 14 16.58 -9.33 5.38
C TYR A 14 17.74 -9.65 6.33
N GLY A 15 18.68 -8.72 6.54
CA GLY A 15 19.82 -8.94 7.44
C GLY A 15 19.45 -9.35 8.88
N PRO A 16 18.57 -8.60 9.58
CA PRO A 16 18.07 -9.01 10.90
C PRO A 16 17.38 -10.37 10.91
N LEU A 17 16.65 -10.72 9.83
CA LEU A 17 15.99 -12.02 9.70
C LEU A 17 17.00 -13.15 9.48
N VAL A 18 18.05 -12.93 8.68
CA VAL A 18 19.18 -13.86 8.51
C VAL A 18 19.90 -14.06 9.85
N HIS A 19 20.17 -13.00 10.60
CA HIS A 19 20.77 -13.13 11.93
C HIS A 19 19.88 -13.97 12.86
N SER A 20 18.58 -13.66 12.93
CA SER A 20 17.65 -14.36 13.83
C SER A 20 17.46 -15.84 13.49
N LEU A 21 17.48 -16.23 12.21
CA LEU A 21 17.20 -17.60 11.78
C LEU A 21 18.46 -18.42 11.52
N CYS A 22 19.51 -17.79 11.01
CA CYS A 22 20.74 -18.45 10.57
C CYS A 22 21.93 -18.19 11.50
N GLY A 23 21.86 -17.21 12.40
CA GLY A 23 22.96 -16.82 13.30
C GLY A 23 24.07 -16.04 12.59
N VAL A 24 23.81 -15.49 11.39
CA VAL A 24 24.81 -14.82 10.56
C VAL A 24 24.56 -13.31 10.53
N ASN A 25 25.62 -12.54 10.76
CA ASN A 25 25.61 -11.09 10.59
C ASN A 25 26.09 -10.72 9.19
N LEU A 26 25.17 -10.26 8.34
CA LEU A 26 25.52 -9.74 7.02
C LEU A 26 26.25 -8.40 7.15
N LYS A 27 27.28 -8.20 6.32
CA LYS A 27 27.95 -6.91 6.19
C LYS A 27 26.97 -5.93 5.53
N LYS A 28 26.83 -4.73 6.10
CA LYS A 28 26.11 -3.63 5.44
C LYS A 28 27.05 -2.98 4.43
N SER A 29 27.04 -3.45 3.20
CA SER A 29 27.79 -2.82 2.11
C SER A 29 26.94 -2.78 0.84
N ASP A 30 27.12 -1.74 0.04
CA ASP A 30 26.70 -1.65 -1.37
C ASP A 30 25.22 -1.60 -1.76
N SER A 31 24.27 -1.59 -0.81
CA SER A 31 22.83 -1.43 -1.12
C SER A 31 22.47 -0.12 -1.85
N PHE A 32 23.36 0.88 -1.80
CA PHE A 32 23.21 2.19 -2.49
C PHE A 32 24.34 2.45 -3.52
N THR A 33 24.92 1.39 -4.09
CA THR A 33 25.91 1.53 -5.19
C THR A 33 25.23 1.51 -6.57
N ASP A 34 25.94 2.01 -7.58
CA ASP A 34 25.49 1.95 -8.97
C ASP A 34 25.64 0.53 -9.54
N TRP A 35 24.54 -0.21 -9.59
CA TRP A 35 24.45 -1.58 -10.13
C TRP A 35 24.44 -1.64 -11.67
N SER A 36 24.39 -0.49 -12.35
CA SER A 36 24.44 -0.43 -13.82
C SER A 36 25.89 -0.44 -14.36
N ARG A 37 26.85 0.01 -13.53
CA ARG A 37 28.26 0.10 -13.90
C ARG A 37 28.86 -1.29 -14.16
N ARG A 38 29.76 -1.39 -15.15
CA ARG A 38 30.53 -2.60 -15.45
C ARG A 38 32.03 -2.31 -15.55
N PRO A 39 32.91 -3.25 -15.12
CA PRO A 39 32.58 -4.47 -14.37
C PRO A 39 32.04 -4.18 -12.97
N LEU A 40 31.35 -5.13 -12.35
CA LEU A 40 30.96 -5.05 -10.94
C LEU A 40 32.19 -5.19 -10.05
N SER A 41 32.20 -4.54 -8.88
CA SER A 41 33.25 -4.75 -7.88
C SER A 41 33.07 -6.09 -7.17
N ASP A 42 34.16 -6.61 -6.59
CA ASP A 42 34.11 -7.82 -5.76
C ASP A 42 33.14 -7.66 -4.58
N SER A 43 33.04 -6.46 -4.00
CA SER A 43 32.11 -6.14 -2.92
C SER A 43 30.63 -6.21 -3.36
N GLN A 44 30.32 -5.79 -4.60
CA GLN A 44 28.98 -5.92 -5.17
C GLN A 44 28.63 -7.38 -5.46
N LEU A 45 29.61 -8.18 -5.91
CA LEU A 45 29.42 -9.62 -6.12
C LEU A 45 29.17 -10.36 -4.80
N GLU A 46 29.94 -10.08 -3.76
CA GLU A 46 29.75 -10.66 -2.41
C GLU A 46 28.37 -10.28 -1.85
N TYR A 47 27.99 -9.01 -1.93
CA TYR A 47 26.68 -8.54 -1.48
C TYR A 47 25.52 -9.24 -2.22
N ALA A 48 25.61 -9.34 -3.55
CA ALA A 48 24.57 -10.00 -4.35
C ALA A 48 24.44 -11.51 -4.01
N ALA A 49 25.55 -12.18 -3.67
CA ALA A 49 25.53 -13.56 -3.23
C ALA A 49 24.90 -13.71 -1.83
N ASP A 50 25.22 -12.81 -0.90
CA ASP A 50 24.67 -12.80 0.46
C ASP A 50 23.14 -12.62 0.49
N ASP A 51 22.58 -11.88 -0.47
CA ASP A 51 21.13 -11.67 -0.62
C ASP A 51 20.35 -12.95 -0.99
N VAL A 52 21.03 -14.02 -1.44
CA VAL A 52 20.36 -15.27 -1.87
C VAL A 52 20.84 -16.53 -1.15
N VAL A 53 22.09 -16.58 -0.69
CA VAL A 53 22.71 -17.81 -0.15
C VAL A 53 22.00 -18.36 1.09
N TYR A 54 21.38 -17.48 1.90
CA TYR A 54 20.68 -17.89 3.13
C TYR A 54 19.19 -18.22 2.92
N LEU A 55 18.59 -17.83 1.78
CA LEU A 55 17.17 -18.02 1.52
C LEU A 55 16.71 -19.49 1.64
N PRO A 56 17.44 -20.51 1.12
CA PRO A 56 17.00 -21.91 1.26
C PRO A 56 16.96 -22.39 2.72
N LYS A 57 17.95 -21.99 3.53
CA LYS A 57 17.99 -22.34 4.97
C LYS A 57 16.84 -21.65 5.71
N MET A 58 16.65 -20.36 5.46
CA MET A 58 15.53 -19.60 6.05
C MET A 58 14.18 -20.18 5.67
N TYR A 59 14.00 -20.56 4.40
CA TYR A 59 12.76 -21.18 3.92
C TYR A 59 12.43 -22.46 4.70
N ARG A 60 13.38 -23.38 4.85
CA ARG A 60 13.17 -24.64 5.60
C ARG A 60 12.75 -24.37 7.05
N ILE A 61 13.51 -23.51 7.75
CA ILE A 61 13.23 -23.15 9.15
C ILE A 61 11.85 -22.50 9.29
N MET A 62 11.52 -21.53 8.42
CA MET A 62 10.24 -20.83 8.50
C MET A 62 9.07 -21.76 8.17
N ARG A 63 9.22 -22.63 7.16
CA ARG A 63 8.17 -23.59 6.78
C ARG A 63 7.86 -24.56 7.92
N GLU A 64 8.88 -25.17 8.52
CA GLU A 64 8.72 -26.09 9.66
C GLU A 64 8.04 -25.40 10.84
N ARG A 65 8.45 -24.16 11.17
CA ARG A 65 7.83 -23.40 12.26
C ARG A 65 6.38 -23.01 11.96
N LEU A 66 6.06 -22.69 10.72
CA LEU A 66 4.69 -22.35 10.30
C LEU A 66 3.79 -23.59 10.32
N GLU A 67 4.30 -24.74 9.88
CA GLU A 67 3.59 -26.02 9.93
C GLU A 67 3.32 -26.44 11.37
N ALA A 68 4.31 -26.34 12.27
CA ALA A 68 4.14 -26.60 13.70
C ALA A 68 3.10 -25.67 14.37
N LYS A 69 2.96 -24.42 13.87
CA LYS A 69 1.93 -23.48 14.32
C LYS A 69 0.58 -23.65 13.59
N GLY A 70 0.46 -24.55 12.61
CA GLY A 70 -0.74 -24.72 11.78
C GLY A 70 -1.07 -23.52 10.88
N ARG A 71 -0.07 -22.69 10.55
CA ARG A 71 -0.23 -21.40 9.83
C ARG A 71 0.23 -21.45 8.38
N LEU A 72 0.65 -22.61 7.88
CA LEU A 72 1.21 -22.70 6.53
C LEU A 72 0.20 -22.25 5.46
N SER A 73 -1.04 -22.73 5.56
CA SER A 73 -2.13 -22.38 4.63
C SER A 73 -2.57 -20.91 4.70
N TRP A 74 -2.19 -20.18 5.76
CA TRP A 74 -2.54 -18.76 5.87
C TRP A 74 -1.80 -17.92 4.83
N LEU A 75 -0.67 -18.42 4.33
CA LEU A 75 0.13 -17.76 3.30
C LEU A 75 -0.42 -17.93 1.89
N ASP A 76 -1.30 -18.90 1.65
CA ASP A 76 -1.72 -19.28 0.29
C ASP A 76 -2.30 -18.09 -0.47
N ASN A 77 -3.19 -17.31 0.17
CA ASN A 77 -3.79 -16.12 -0.44
C ASN A 77 -2.77 -14.99 -0.64
N ASP A 78 -1.89 -14.76 0.34
CA ASP A 78 -0.87 -13.71 0.26
C ASP A 78 0.14 -14.03 -0.85
N PHE A 79 0.54 -15.30 -0.99
CA PHE A 79 1.42 -15.77 -2.06
C PHE A 79 0.74 -15.79 -3.42
N ALA A 80 -0.52 -16.21 -3.51
CA ALA A 80 -1.29 -16.14 -4.75
C ALA A 80 -1.39 -14.69 -5.25
N ALA A 81 -1.68 -13.73 -4.36
CA ALA A 81 -1.71 -12.31 -4.69
C ALA A 81 -0.34 -11.77 -5.14
N MET A 82 0.76 -12.19 -4.50
CA MET A 82 2.12 -11.79 -4.92
C MET A 82 2.56 -12.46 -6.23
N ALA A 83 2.05 -13.65 -6.55
CA ALA A 83 2.38 -14.38 -7.75
C ALA A 83 1.57 -13.92 -8.97
N ASP A 84 0.41 -13.30 -8.77
CA ASP A 84 -0.47 -12.84 -9.84
C ASP A 84 0.12 -11.62 -10.58
N PRO A 85 0.51 -11.75 -11.87
CA PRO A 85 1.05 -10.66 -12.66
C PRO A 85 0.06 -9.49 -12.83
N ALA A 86 -1.25 -9.76 -12.76
CA ALA A 86 -2.28 -8.73 -12.90
C ALA A 86 -2.16 -7.64 -11.82
N ASN A 87 -1.64 -7.98 -10.63
CA ASN A 87 -1.41 -7.03 -9.53
C ASN A 87 -0.24 -6.05 -9.81
N TYR A 88 0.59 -6.33 -10.81
CA TYR A 88 1.71 -5.49 -11.23
C TYR A 88 1.45 -4.73 -12.52
N VAL A 89 0.36 -5.06 -13.23
CA VAL A 89 -0.09 -4.30 -14.39
C VAL A 89 -0.55 -2.93 -13.92
N SER A 90 0.16 -1.91 -14.38
CA SER A 90 -0.19 -0.53 -14.10
C SER A 90 -1.00 0.04 -15.25
N ASP A 91 -2.29 0.26 -15.02
CA ASP A 91 -3.07 1.10 -15.92
C ASP A 91 -2.60 2.56 -15.79
N ALA A 92 -2.05 3.11 -16.88
CA ALA A 92 -1.63 4.50 -16.95
C ALA A 92 -2.80 5.48 -16.72
N SER A 93 -4.01 5.10 -17.13
CA SER A 93 -5.22 5.91 -16.96
C SER A 93 -5.65 6.01 -15.50
N GLU A 94 -5.36 5.02 -14.65
CA GLU A 94 -5.74 5.03 -13.23
C GLU A 94 -4.69 5.71 -12.33
N ARG A 95 -3.53 6.09 -12.89
CA ARG A 95 -2.43 6.69 -12.12
C ARG A 95 -2.81 8.00 -11.42
N PHE A 96 -3.75 8.76 -11.96
CA PHE A 96 -4.17 10.03 -11.35
C PHE A 96 -4.69 9.86 -9.92
N ARG A 97 -5.29 8.71 -9.58
CA ARG A 97 -5.79 8.45 -8.21
C ARG A 97 -4.70 8.47 -7.15
N ARG A 98 -3.45 8.20 -7.53
CA ARG A 98 -2.29 8.19 -6.62
C ARG A 98 -1.56 9.53 -6.56
N LEU A 99 -2.00 10.55 -7.31
CA LEU A 99 -1.41 11.88 -7.24
C LEU A 99 -1.64 12.48 -5.84
N LYS A 100 -0.58 13.03 -5.26
CA LYS A 100 -0.69 13.80 -4.01
C LYS A 100 -1.64 14.98 -4.21
N ARG A 101 -2.55 15.20 -3.24
CA ARG A 101 -3.52 16.31 -3.24
C ARG A 101 -4.53 16.28 -4.39
N VAL A 102 -4.68 15.16 -5.08
CA VAL A 102 -5.68 15.01 -6.16
C VAL A 102 -7.12 15.26 -5.71
N GLY A 103 -7.43 14.96 -4.44
CA GLY A 103 -8.75 15.21 -3.85
C GLY A 103 -9.13 16.70 -3.70
N GLN A 104 -8.23 17.64 -4.03
CA GLN A 104 -8.54 19.07 -4.09
C GLN A 104 -9.16 19.48 -5.44
N LEU A 105 -9.06 18.61 -6.46
CA LEU A 105 -9.57 18.87 -7.80
C LEU A 105 -11.06 18.55 -7.90
N ASN A 106 -11.80 19.35 -8.65
CA ASN A 106 -13.19 19.03 -9.01
C ASN A 106 -13.24 17.93 -10.10
N ARG A 107 -14.41 17.36 -10.39
CA ARG A 107 -14.57 16.25 -11.36
C ARG A 107 -14.03 16.56 -12.76
N ARG A 108 -14.21 17.79 -13.24
CA ARG A 108 -13.68 18.24 -14.52
C ARG A 108 -12.15 18.29 -14.51
N GLN A 109 -11.57 18.86 -13.46
CA GLN A 109 -10.13 18.91 -13.27
C GLN A 109 -9.52 17.53 -13.04
N LEU A 110 -10.27 16.59 -12.44
CA LEU A 110 -9.86 15.18 -12.31
C LEU A 110 -9.79 14.49 -13.68
N SER A 111 -10.71 14.79 -14.59
CA SER A 111 -10.63 14.32 -15.98
C SER A 111 -9.35 14.81 -16.66
N ALA A 112 -8.98 16.08 -16.47
CA ALA A 112 -7.70 16.61 -16.94
C ALA A 112 -6.48 15.92 -16.28
N ALA A 113 -6.55 15.69 -14.96
CA ALA A 113 -5.49 14.99 -14.23
C ALA A 113 -5.31 13.54 -14.71
N ARG A 114 -6.39 12.85 -15.10
CA ARG A 114 -6.35 11.52 -15.72
C ARG A 114 -5.50 11.52 -16.99
N GLU A 115 -5.78 12.42 -17.91
CA GLU A 115 -5.09 12.52 -19.20
C GLU A 115 -3.60 12.89 -19.02
N VAL A 116 -3.31 13.86 -18.14
CA VAL A 116 -1.92 14.29 -17.89
C VAL A 116 -1.13 13.20 -17.15
N ALA A 117 -1.74 12.52 -16.16
CA ALA A 117 -1.08 11.43 -15.45
C ALA A 117 -0.78 10.25 -16.38
N CYS A 118 -1.71 9.92 -17.29
CA CYS A 118 -1.53 8.91 -18.32
C CYS A 118 -0.37 9.26 -19.24
N TRP A 119 -0.37 10.48 -19.80
CA TRP A 119 0.74 10.97 -20.63
C TRP A 119 2.09 10.91 -19.89
N ARG A 120 2.12 11.33 -18.61
CA ARG A 120 3.33 11.31 -17.78
C ARG A 120 3.86 9.90 -17.58
N GLU A 121 2.98 8.92 -17.32
CA GLU A 121 3.36 7.53 -17.13
C GLU A 121 3.95 6.94 -18.41
N LEU A 122 3.28 7.12 -19.55
CA LEU A 122 3.76 6.62 -20.85
C LEU A 122 5.10 7.27 -21.24
N THR A 123 5.24 8.58 -21.03
CA THR A 123 6.48 9.31 -21.32
C THR A 123 7.64 8.87 -20.43
N ALA A 124 7.36 8.59 -19.14
CA ALA A 124 8.35 8.10 -18.21
C ALA A 124 8.83 6.67 -18.56
N GLN A 125 7.90 5.81 -19.02
CA GLN A 125 8.21 4.47 -19.50
C GLN A 125 9.05 4.51 -20.79
N ASP A 126 8.63 5.30 -21.78
CA ASP A 126 9.35 5.49 -23.05
C ASP A 126 10.79 5.96 -22.83
N ARG A 127 10.99 6.90 -21.91
CA ARG A 127 12.33 7.45 -21.58
C ARG A 127 13.11 6.62 -20.57
N ASN A 128 12.50 5.59 -19.99
CA ASN A 128 13.06 4.82 -18.88
C ASN A 128 13.58 5.69 -17.72
N VAL A 129 12.75 6.66 -17.28
CA VAL A 129 13.08 7.57 -16.16
C VAL A 129 11.99 7.59 -15.08
N PRO A 130 12.31 7.95 -13.83
CA PRO A 130 11.28 8.12 -12.81
C PRO A 130 10.24 9.18 -13.21
N ARG A 131 8.94 8.88 -13.04
CA ARG A 131 7.83 9.78 -13.39
C ARG A 131 7.94 11.21 -12.84
N LYS A 132 8.53 11.38 -11.65
CA LYS A 132 8.73 12.68 -10.99
C LYS A 132 9.76 13.57 -11.70
N TRP A 133 10.65 12.96 -12.48
CA TRP A 133 11.64 13.66 -13.29
C TRP A 133 10.98 14.29 -14.52
N VAL A 134 9.92 13.66 -15.06
CA VAL A 134 9.07 14.26 -16.10
C VAL A 134 8.27 15.44 -15.51
N LEU A 135 7.41 15.18 -14.52
CA LEU A 135 6.65 16.20 -13.77
C LEU A 135 6.36 15.73 -12.35
N THR A 136 6.44 16.61 -11.35
CA THR A 136 6.01 16.25 -9.99
C THR A 136 4.49 16.16 -9.88
N ASP A 137 3.99 15.50 -8.84
CA ASP A 137 2.55 15.40 -8.59
C ASP A 137 1.93 16.79 -8.36
N GLU A 138 2.65 17.66 -7.66
CA GLU A 138 2.24 19.03 -7.38
C GLU A 138 2.14 19.88 -8.66
N GLN A 139 3.07 19.70 -9.61
CA GLN A 139 3.05 20.39 -10.89
C GLN A 139 1.85 19.95 -11.75
N VAL A 140 1.56 18.64 -11.78
CA VAL A 140 0.39 18.11 -12.48
C VAL A 140 -0.91 18.65 -11.88
N VAL A 141 -1.05 18.57 -10.55
CA VAL A 141 -2.25 19.06 -9.85
C VAL A 141 -2.43 20.56 -10.03
N GLU A 142 -1.35 21.36 -9.96
CA GLU A 142 -1.44 22.80 -10.15
C GLU A 142 -1.83 23.18 -11.58
N ALA A 143 -1.27 22.52 -12.59
CA ALA A 143 -1.64 22.74 -13.99
C ALA A 143 -3.12 22.42 -14.25
N CYS A 144 -3.63 21.34 -13.64
CA CYS A 144 -5.06 20.98 -13.74
C CYS A 144 -5.95 21.97 -12.99
N ARG A 145 -5.53 22.41 -11.79
CA ARG A 145 -6.28 23.36 -10.96
C ARG A 145 -6.42 24.73 -11.63
N ARG A 146 -5.37 25.19 -12.32
CA ARG A 146 -5.36 26.43 -13.10
C ARG A 146 -6.05 26.32 -14.45
N GLU A 147 -6.46 25.12 -14.85
CA GLU A 147 -6.98 24.82 -16.19
C GLU A 147 -6.07 25.35 -17.31
N SER A 148 -4.75 25.16 -17.19
CA SER A 148 -3.76 25.67 -18.15
C SER A 148 -3.94 25.03 -19.55
N ARG A 149 -4.70 25.69 -20.42
CA ARG A 149 -5.03 25.21 -21.78
C ARG A 149 -3.93 25.50 -22.80
N THR A 150 -3.07 26.47 -22.50
CA THR A 150 -1.97 26.87 -23.39
C THR A 150 -0.59 26.55 -22.80
N ILE A 151 0.43 26.54 -23.65
CA ILE A 151 1.83 26.34 -23.23
C ILE A 151 2.26 27.47 -22.28
N ASP A 152 1.87 28.70 -22.56
CA ASP A 152 2.24 29.85 -21.74
C ASP A 152 1.63 29.77 -20.34
N GLU A 153 0.34 29.40 -20.25
CA GLU A 153 -0.33 29.14 -18.96
C GLU A 153 0.27 27.97 -18.21
N LEU A 154 0.74 26.94 -18.92
CA LEU A 154 1.43 25.79 -18.33
C LEU A 154 2.79 26.20 -17.75
N PHE A 155 3.52 27.09 -18.43
CA PHE A 155 4.80 27.61 -17.96
C PHE A 155 4.70 28.62 -16.81
N MET A 156 3.51 29.17 -16.54
CA MET A 156 3.24 29.90 -15.30
C MET A 156 3.28 29.00 -14.05
N VAL A 157 3.17 27.68 -14.21
CA VAL A 157 3.33 26.73 -13.10
C VAL A 157 4.81 26.60 -12.75
N ARG A 158 5.14 26.84 -11.49
CA ARG A 158 6.53 26.86 -10.98
C ARG A 158 7.30 25.58 -11.36
N GLY A 159 8.45 25.77 -11.99
CA GLY A 159 9.38 24.70 -12.34
C GLY A 159 8.94 23.80 -13.50
N VAL A 160 7.82 24.08 -14.19
CA VAL A 160 7.38 23.29 -15.35
C VAL A 160 8.21 23.62 -16.58
N ARG A 161 8.54 24.91 -16.80
CA ARG A 161 9.36 25.38 -17.92
C ARG A 161 10.76 24.74 -17.97
N GLU A 162 11.33 24.42 -16.81
CA GLU A 162 12.67 23.80 -16.70
C GLU A 162 12.64 22.30 -17.02
N LYS A 163 11.47 21.65 -16.90
CA LYS A 163 11.33 20.20 -17.06
C LYS A 163 10.81 19.77 -18.42
N LEU A 164 9.94 20.58 -19.03
CA LEU A 164 9.29 20.24 -20.28
C LEU A 164 9.94 20.97 -21.45
N CYS A 165 10.35 20.22 -22.47
CA CYS A 165 10.64 20.80 -23.77
C CYS A 165 9.34 21.24 -24.45
N THR A 166 9.43 22.09 -25.48
CA THR A 166 8.25 22.63 -26.19
C THR A 166 7.32 21.55 -26.75
N ARG A 167 7.89 20.43 -27.21
CA ARG A 167 7.12 19.26 -27.69
C ARG A 167 6.28 18.66 -26.57
N ASP A 168 6.89 18.44 -25.41
CA ASP A 168 6.22 17.84 -24.26
C ASP A 168 5.19 18.79 -23.66
N ALA A 169 5.52 20.08 -23.57
CA ALA A 169 4.58 21.11 -23.11
C ALA A 169 3.32 21.16 -23.99
N ARG A 170 3.48 21.03 -25.32
CA ARG A 170 2.36 20.92 -26.26
C ARG A 170 1.52 19.66 -26.00
N ALA A 171 2.17 18.52 -25.75
CA ALA A 171 1.47 17.27 -25.46
C ALA A 171 0.68 17.35 -24.14
N VAL A 172 1.25 17.98 -23.10
CA VAL A 172 0.58 18.22 -21.81
C VAL A 172 -0.60 19.18 -21.96
N ALA A 173 -0.43 20.30 -22.66
CA ALA A 173 -1.53 21.23 -22.93
C ALA A 173 -2.67 20.55 -23.70
N ALA A 174 -2.33 19.74 -24.71
CA ALA A 174 -3.32 18.95 -25.43
C ALA A 174 -4.02 17.91 -24.54
N ALA A 175 -3.30 17.27 -23.60
CA ALA A 175 -3.88 16.34 -22.63
C ALA A 175 -4.83 17.05 -21.66
N LEU A 176 -4.45 18.23 -21.16
CA LEU A 176 -5.30 19.07 -20.32
C LEU A 176 -6.59 19.44 -21.05
N VAL A 177 -6.50 19.94 -22.28
CA VAL A 177 -7.66 20.28 -23.10
C VAL A 177 -8.56 19.06 -23.32
N ARG A 178 -8.01 17.90 -23.71
CA ARG A 178 -8.78 16.66 -23.88
C ARG A 178 -9.55 16.26 -22.62
N GLY A 179 -8.95 16.39 -21.45
CA GLY A 179 -9.61 16.04 -20.19
C GLY A 179 -10.63 17.08 -19.73
N LEU A 180 -10.36 18.37 -19.91
CA LEU A 180 -11.27 19.47 -19.53
C LEU A 180 -12.52 19.56 -20.41
N ASP A 181 -12.39 19.17 -21.69
CA ASP A 181 -13.46 19.19 -22.68
C ASP A 181 -14.09 17.80 -22.88
N ALA A 182 -13.71 16.81 -22.06
CA ALA A 182 -14.36 15.52 -22.02
C ALA A 182 -15.82 15.66 -21.59
N PRO A 183 -16.74 14.84 -22.14
CA PRO A 183 -18.14 14.85 -21.75
C PRO A 183 -18.29 14.44 -20.27
N VAL A 184 -19.28 15.02 -19.58
CA VAL A 184 -19.46 14.92 -18.11
C VAL A 184 -19.59 13.46 -17.67
N GLU A 185 -20.19 12.62 -18.52
CA GLU A 185 -20.41 11.20 -18.30
C GLU A 185 -19.09 10.41 -18.20
N LYS A 186 -18.00 10.93 -18.78
CA LYS A 186 -16.66 10.31 -18.74
C LYS A 186 -15.78 10.86 -17.63
N TRP A 187 -16.27 11.80 -16.81
CA TRP A 187 -15.47 12.37 -15.73
C TRP A 187 -15.27 11.36 -14.60
N PRO A 188 -14.02 11.10 -14.20
CA PRO A 188 -13.75 10.15 -13.15
C PRO A 188 -14.29 10.66 -11.81
N GLU A 189 -14.65 9.71 -10.96
CA GLU A 189 -14.97 9.96 -9.56
C GLU A 189 -13.86 9.36 -8.70
N LEU A 190 -13.39 10.15 -7.73
CA LEU A 190 -12.57 9.62 -6.66
C LEU A 190 -13.50 9.03 -5.61
N ASP A 191 -13.11 7.89 -5.04
CA ASP A 191 -13.74 7.36 -3.83
C ASP A 191 -13.64 8.45 -2.76
N LYS A 192 -14.75 9.14 -2.51
CA LYS A 192 -14.79 10.18 -1.48
C LYS A 192 -14.59 9.47 -0.16
N CYS A 193 -13.55 9.85 0.60
CA CYS A 193 -13.62 9.70 2.04
C CYS A 193 -14.77 10.61 2.48
N LEU A 194 -15.91 10.02 2.81
CA LEU A 194 -17.11 10.75 3.17
C LEU A 194 -16.74 11.61 4.38
N LYS A 195 -16.71 12.94 4.22
CA LYS A 195 -16.42 13.89 5.30
C LYS A 195 -17.48 13.88 6.43
N SER A 196 -18.44 12.97 6.37
CA SER A 196 -19.56 12.80 7.28
C SER A 196 -19.76 11.33 7.62
N GLU A 197 -18.67 10.58 7.78
CA GLU A 197 -18.77 9.26 8.41
C GLU A 197 -19.06 9.45 9.90
N PRO A 198 -19.94 8.62 10.48
CA PRO A 198 -20.23 8.68 11.90
C PRO A 198 -18.93 8.58 12.71
N ASN A 199 -18.87 9.32 13.82
CA ASN A 199 -17.76 9.11 14.74
C ASN A 199 -17.88 7.70 15.31
N VAL A 200 -16.87 6.88 15.07
CA VAL A 200 -16.78 5.48 15.50
C VAL A 200 -15.63 5.26 16.47
N ASP A 201 -15.18 6.32 17.16
CA ASP A 201 -14.05 6.26 18.09
C ASP A 201 -14.27 5.21 19.20
N ALA A 202 -15.50 5.11 19.74
CA ALA A 202 -15.83 4.15 20.78
C ALA A 202 -15.77 2.70 20.26
N GLU A 203 -16.32 2.44 19.08
CA GLU A 203 -16.26 1.14 18.42
C GLU A 203 -14.82 0.77 18.08
N LEU A 204 -14.03 1.73 17.59
CA LEU A 204 -12.61 1.56 17.30
C LEU A 204 -11.82 1.15 18.54
N ASP A 205 -12.00 1.84 19.67
CA ASP A 205 -11.30 1.52 20.92
C ASP A 205 -11.60 0.08 21.39
N LEU A 206 -12.88 -0.35 21.31
CA LEU A 206 -13.27 -1.71 21.68
C LEU A 206 -12.70 -2.75 20.71
N MET A 207 -12.74 -2.46 19.41
CA MET A 207 -12.16 -3.32 18.38
C MET A 207 -10.65 -3.45 18.55
N GLU A 208 -9.93 -2.35 18.83
CA GLU A 208 -8.49 -2.36 19.09
C GLU A 208 -8.14 -3.20 20.32
N ALA A 209 -8.96 -3.17 21.37
CA ALA A 209 -8.77 -4.00 22.56
C ALA A 209 -8.83 -5.50 22.22
N ILE A 210 -9.82 -5.93 21.42
CA ILE A 210 -9.94 -7.33 20.96
C ILE A 210 -8.76 -7.72 20.06
N VAL A 211 -8.42 -6.88 19.09
CA VAL A 211 -7.29 -7.15 18.16
C VAL A 211 -6.00 -7.29 18.95
N ARG A 212 -5.76 -6.45 19.96
CA ARG A 212 -4.57 -6.52 20.82
C ARG A 212 -4.53 -7.81 21.63
N LEU A 213 -5.67 -8.25 22.16
CA LEU A 213 -5.76 -9.53 22.89
C LEU A 213 -5.44 -10.71 21.97
N ARG A 214 -6.11 -10.82 20.82
CA ARG A 214 -5.91 -11.91 19.84
C ARG A 214 -4.52 -11.90 19.23
N ALA A 215 -3.95 -10.71 18.99
CA ALA A 215 -2.58 -10.53 18.53
C ALA A 215 -1.58 -11.12 19.54
N LYS A 216 -1.78 -10.88 20.85
CA LYS A 216 -0.94 -11.42 21.91
C LYS A 216 -1.06 -12.94 22.02
N GLU A 217 -2.28 -13.48 22.02
CA GLU A 217 -2.53 -14.93 22.10
C GLU A 217 -1.92 -15.69 20.92
N ASN A 218 -1.93 -15.07 19.73
CA ASN A 218 -1.38 -15.68 18.52
C ASN A 218 0.08 -15.31 18.27
N ASP A 219 0.73 -14.52 19.12
CA ASP A 219 2.12 -14.09 18.89
C ASP A 219 2.30 -13.47 17.49
N ILE A 220 1.42 -12.53 17.15
CA ILE A 220 1.40 -11.78 15.88
C ILE A 220 1.33 -10.29 16.20
N ALA A 221 2.04 -9.46 15.44
CA ALA A 221 1.95 -8.02 15.60
C ALA A 221 0.53 -7.51 15.28
N MET A 222 -0.03 -6.66 16.16
CA MET A 222 -1.37 -6.06 16.01
C MET A 222 -1.59 -5.45 14.62
N GLN A 223 -0.63 -4.66 14.14
CA GLN A 223 -0.68 -4.00 12.83
C GLN A 223 -0.61 -4.96 11.64
N THR A 224 -0.18 -6.21 11.84
CA THR A 224 -0.25 -7.27 10.81
C THR A 224 -1.63 -7.91 10.76
N LEU A 225 -2.30 -7.99 11.92
CA LEU A 225 -3.63 -8.56 12.07
C LEU A 225 -4.71 -7.59 11.57
N ALA A 226 -4.65 -6.32 11.95
CA ALA A 226 -5.55 -5.28 11.46
C ALA A 226 -4.87 -3.91 11.43
N SER A 227 -5.09 -3.13 10.36
CA SER A 227 -4.70 -1.72 10.31
C SER A 227 -5.80 -0.84 10.92
N HIS A 228 -5.44 0.31 11.49
CA HIS A 228 -6.42 1.30 11.97
C HIS A 228 -7.40 1.71 10.86
N GLY A 229 -6.92 1.83 9.61
CA GLY A 229 -7.78 2.15 8.47
C GLY A 229 -8.81 1.05 8.18
N ASP A 230 -8.44 -0.22 8.33
CA ASP A 230 -9.37 -1.33 8.16
C ASP A 230 -10.38 -1.41 9.30
N LEU A 231 -9.95 -1.23 10.55
CA LEU A 231 -10.86 -1.20 11.70
C LEU A 231 -11.88 -0.06 11.55
N ALA A 232 -11.44 1.12 11.10
CA ALA A 232 -12.33 2.25 10.85
C ALA A 232 -13.36 1.93 9.76
N LYS A 233 -12.94 1.27 8.67
CA LYS A 233 -13.87 0.81 7.62
C LYS A 233 -14.90 -0.17 8.18
N VAL A 234 -14.47 -1.17 8.95
CA VAL A 234 -15.38 -2.18 9.53
C VAL A 234 -16.36 -1.54 10.51
N ALA A 235 -15.90 -0.63 11.36
CA ALA A 235 -16.74 0.09 12.32
C ALA A 235 -17.80 0.96 11.62
N ARG A 236 -17.46 1.54 10.46
CA ARG A 236 -18.37 2.30 9.60
C ARG A 236 -19.31 1.44 8.76
N GLY A 237 -19.25 0.11 8.89
CA GLY A 237 -20.13 -0.83 8.21
C GLY A 237 -19.64 -1.31 6.85
N TYR A 238 -18.45 -0.91 6.39
CA TYR A 238 -17.87 -1.47 5.17
C TYR A 238 -17.44 -2.92 5.42
N ARG A 239 -17.95 -3.83 4.59
CA ARG A 239 -17.63 -5.28 4.64
C ARG A 239 -16.81 -5.75 3.44
N GLU A 240 -17.02 -5.13 2.30
CA GLU A 240 -16.31 -5.46 1.06
C GLU A 240 -14.95 -4.75 0.99
N GLY A 241 -13.94 -5.44 0.46
CA GLY A 241 -12.62 -4.83 0.24
C GLY A 241 -11.81 -4.55 1.52
N VAL A 242 -12.14 -5.18 2.65
CA VAL A 242 -11.40 -5.00 3.91
C VAL A 242 -10.56 -6.23 4.25
N ASP A 243 -9.26 -6.04 4.46
CA ASP A 243 -8.30 -7.13 4.65
C ASP A 243 -8.50 -7.90 5.96
N VAL A 244 -8.94 -7.23 7.04
CA VAL A 244 -9.24 -7.88 8.33
C VAL A 244 -10.39 -8.88 8.23
N LEU A 245 -11.27 -8.73 7.23
CA LEU A 245 -12.41 -9.61 6.96
C LEU A 245 -12.10 -10.65 5.87
N ARG A 246 -10.83 -10.92 5.57
CA ARG A 246 -10.41 -11.90 4.55
C ARG A 246 -9.42 -12.94 5.11
N GLY A 247 -9.48 -14.14 4.54
CA GLY A 247 -8.53 -15.22 4.80
C GLY A 247 -8.34 -15.54 6.29
N TRP A 248 -7.09 -15.70 6.69
CA TRP A 248 -6.73 -16.05 8.07
C TRP A 248 -7.03 -14.94 9.09
N ARG A 249 -6.98 -13.65 8.69
CA ARG A 249 -7.31 -12.52 9.58
C ARG A 249 -8.77 -12.58 10.02
N ARG A 250 -9.65 -12.96 9.09
CA ARG A 250 -11.06 -13.19 9.37
C ARG A 250 -11.26 -14.29 10.41
N ALA A 251 -10.53 -15.40 10.26
CA ALA A 251 -10.60 -16.54 11.16
C ALA A 251 -10.09 -16.23 12.58
N ILE A 252 -9.08 -15.36 12.72
CA ILE A 252 -8.56 -14.98 14.04
C ILE A 252 -9.44 -13.94 14.73
N VAL A 253 -9.77 -12.84 14.03
CA VAL A 253 -10.38 -11.67 14.67
C VAL A 253 -11.56 -11.12 13.88
N GLY A 254 -11.60 -11.27 12.55
CA GLY A 254 -12.62 -10.61 11.74
C GLY A 254 -14.05 -10.98 12.14
N GLU A 255 -14.38 -12.27 12.34
CA GLU A 255 -15.72 -12.68 12.81
C GLU A 255 -16.05 -12.13 14.19
N GLU A 256 -15.06 -12.06 15.07
CA GLU A 256 -15.24 -11.54 16.43
C GLU A 256 -15.52 -10.03 16.42
N LEU A 257 -14.90 -9.27 15.52
CA LEU A 257 -15.19 -7.86 15.34
C LEU A 257 -16.61 -7.63 14.79
N LEU A 258 -17.09 -8.52 13.91
CA LEU A 258 -18.47 -8.48 13.44
C LEU A 258 -19.47 -8.78 14.57
N ASP A 259 -19.16 -9.78 15.39
CA ASP A 259 -19.97 -10.16 16.55
C ASP A 259 -20.04 -9.04 17.60
N LEU A 260 -18.91 -8.34 17.84
CA LEU A 260 -18.86 -7.17 18.73
C LEU A 260 -19.80 -6.07 18.23
N LEU A 261 -19.68 -5.68 16.97
CA LEU A 261 -20.53 -4.63 16.38
C LEU A 261 -22.00 -5.01 16.31
N ALA A 262 -22.31 -6.32 16.25
CA ALA A 262 -23.67 -6.83 16.32
C ALA A 262 -24.22 -6.95 17.76
N GLY A 263 -23.44 -6.58 18.78
CA GLY A 263 -23.83 -6.68 20.19
C GLY A 263 -23.89 -8.12 20.72
N ARG A 264 -23.24 -9.07 20.04
CA ARG A 264 -23.19 -10.50 20.43
C ARG A 264 -22.03 -10.83 21.37
N ILE A 265 -21.20 -9.85 21.69
CA ILE A 265 -20.02 -10.01 22.55
C ILE A 265 -20.06 -8.98 23.67
N THR A 266 -19.65 -9.44 24.86
CA THR A 266 -19.40 -8.59 26.02
C THR A 266 -17.91 -8.61 26.34
N LEU A 267 -17.36 -7.41 26.57
CA LEU A 267 -15.99 -7.22 27.06
C LEU A 267 -16.04 -6.96 28.57
N SER A 268 -15.26 -7.70 29.34
CA SER A 268 -15.12 -7.50 30.79
C SER A 268 -13.66 -7.56 31.22
N LEU A 269 -13.34 -7.04 32.40
CA LEU A 269 -12.02 -7.14 32.99
C LEU A 269 -12.04 -8.22 34.07
N GLY A 270 -11.27 -9.29 33.84
CA GLY A 270 -11.00 -10.33 34.83
C GLY A 270 -9.66 -10.12 35.54
N PRO A 271 -9.33 -10.97 36.52
CA PRO A 271 -8.07 -10.90 37.27
C PRO A 271 -6.81 -10.98 36.40
N ALA A 272 -6.92 -11.63 35.23
CA ALA A 272 -5.84 -11.85 34.27
C ALA A 272 -5.83 -10.86 33.08
N GLY A 273 -6.77 -9.89 33.06
CA GLY A 273 -6.90 -8.90 31.98
C GLY A 273 -8.25 -8.95 31.27
N LEU A 274 -8.27 -8.51 30.00
CA LEU A 274 -9.47 -8.42 29.17
C LEU A 274 -10.03 -9.82 28.87
N VAL A 275 -11.32 -10.01 29.13
CA VAL A 275 -12.08 -11.23 28.85
C VAL A 275 -13.16 -10.93 27.82
N VAL A 276 -13.28 -11.79 26.82
CA VAL A 276 -14.27 -11.69 25.75
C VAL A 276 -15.26 -12.84 25.90
N THR A 277 -16.54 -12.53 26.12
CA THR A 277 -17.60 -13.54 26.28
C THR A 277 -18.61 -13.38 25.16
N LYS A 278 -18.88 -14.46 24.41
CA LYS A 278 -19.99 -14.48 23.46
C LYS A 278 -21.30 -14.61 24.22
N MET A 279 -22.22 -13.68 23.98
CA MET A 279 -23.58 -13.80 24.48
C MET A 279 -24.26 -14.92 23.69
N GLY A 280 -24.56 -16.03 24.37
CA GLY A 280 -25.29 -17.14 23.78
C GLY A 280 -26.66 -16.66 23.30
N SER A 281 -27.02 -17.07 22.09
CA SER A 281 -28.42 -17.12 21.62
C SER A 281 -29.25 -18.04 22.51
#